data_AF-A0A2N6NKB4-F1
#
_entry.id   AF-A0A2N6NKB4-F1
#
_cell.length_a   1.000
_cell.length_b   1.000
_cell.length_c   1.000
_cell.angle_alpha   90.00
_cell.angle_beta   90.00
_cell.angle_gamma   90.00
#
_symmetry.space_group_name_H-M   'P 1'
#
loop_
_entity.id
_entity.type
_entity.pdbx_description
1 polymer ?
#
loop_
_entity_poly.entity_id
_entity_poly.type
_entity_poly.pdbx_seq_one_letter_code
_entity_poly.pdbx_strand_id
1 'polypeptide(L)'
;MTTRNLLSGPITFSSATARSANVLHALQYPLRKLAFYSYIEGHRALLAEVIAHHLGTKPTDIEIAPQEWWQHGSFNLVIPLNVNVDTAHSSVPHAILRFPLPYRVGEVANPGNSDEKLNCEAATYAWLEANCPSVPIPKLYGFGLSTNQRVSALAFESSSPSLIIPLVHEC
;
A
#
# COMPACT_ATOMS: atom_id res chain seq x y z
N MET A 1 12.75 -3.40 34.63
CA MET A 1 11.39 -3.91 34.37
C MET A 1 11.39 -4.58 33.01
N THR A 2 10.84 -5.79 32.89
CA THR A 2 10.76 -6.52 31.60
C THR A 2 9.74 -5.85 30.67
N THR A 3 10.12 -5.65 29.42
CA THR A 3 9.26 -5.07 28.38
C THR A 3 9.04 -6.05 27.23
N ARG A 4 7.98 -5.81 26.45
CA ARG A 4 7.72 -6.47 25.17
C ARG A 4 7.54 -5.40 24.09
N ASN A 5 7.85 -5.73 22.84
CA ASN A 5 7.81 -4.75 21.75
C ASN A 5 6.46 -4.78 21.01
N LEU A 6 5.83 -3.61 20.90
CA LEU A 6 4.73 -3.35 19.97
C LEU A 6 5.28 -2.54 18.78
N LEU A 7 4.46 -2.36 17.73
CA LEU A 7 4.81 -1.42 16.65
C LEU A 7 4.97 0.02 17.14
N SER A 8 4.26 0.40 18.21
CA SER A 8 4.35 1.72 18.83
C SER A 8 5.50 1.85 19.84
N GLY A 9 6.37 0.85 19.93
CA GLY A 9 7.46 0.79 20.90
C GLY A 9 7.22 -0.15 22.09
N PRO A 10 8.17 -0.20 23.04
CA PRO A 10 8.12 -1.13 24.17
C PRO A 10 6.95 -0.87 25.12
N ILE A 11 6.40 -1.94 25.71
CA ILE A 11 5.32 -1.89 26.71
C ILE A 11 5.66 -2.76 27.93
N THR A 12 5.28 -2.29 29.12
CA THR A 12 5.34 -3.06 30.38
C THR A 12 4.00 -3.74 30.67
N PHE A 13 4.01 -4.75 31.54
CA PHE A 13 2.78 -5.41 31.98
C PHE A 13 1.77 -4.42 32.62
N SER A 14 2.24 -3.55 33.53
CA SER A 14 1.37 -2.56 34.19
C SER A 14 0.76 -1.55 33.22
N SER A 15 1.49 -1.13 32.20
CA SER A 15 0.95 -0.27 31.13
C SER A 15 -0.06 -1.03 30.26
N ALA A 16 0.20 -2.31 29.98
CA ALA A 16 -0.70 -3.15 29.20
C ALA A 16 -2.05 -3.36 29.90
N THR A 17 -2.05 -3.60 31.22
CA THR A 17 -3.29 -3.76 32.01
C THR A 17 -4.15 -2.51 32.07
N ALA A 18 -3.57 -1.33 31.83
CA ALA A 18 -4.29 -0.06 31.79
C ALA A 18 -4.89 0.28 30.40
N ARG A 19 -4.64 -0.55 29.37
CA ARG A 19 -5.15 -0.33 28.01
C ARG A 19 -6.42 -1.13 27.76
N SER A 20 -7.37 -0.53 27.04
CA SER A 20 -8.56 -1.21 26.51
C SER A 20 -8.28 -2.03 25.23
N ALA A 21 -7.13 -1.79 24.59
CA ALA A 21 -6.74 -2.51 23.38
C ALA A 21 -6.26 -3.94 23.68
N ASN A 22 -6.48 -4.87 22.75
CA ASN A 22 -5.94 -6.23 22.84
C ASN A 22 -4.42 -6.24 22.63
N VAL A 23 -3.66 -6.02 23.71
CA VAL A 23 -2.19 -5.98 23.69
C VAL A 23 -1.60 -7.32 23.24
N LEU A 24 -2.20 -8.45 23.62
CA LEU A 24 -1.73 -9.78 23.23
C LEU A 24 -1.74 -9.97 21.71
N HIS A 25 -2.81 -9.51 21.06
CA HIS A 25 -2.89 -9.51 19.61
C HIS A 25 -1.85 -8.54 18.99
N ALA A 26 -1.70 -7.35 19.57
CA ALA A 26 -0.77 -6.34 19.06
C ALA A 26 0.71 -6.73 19.18
N LEU A 27 1.06 -7.62 20.13
CA LEU A 27 2.41 -8.18 20.27
C LEU A 27 2.84 -9.04 19.07
N GLN A 28 1.89 -9.51 18.25
CA GLN A 28 2.19 -10.29 17.05
C GLN A 28 2.57 -9.40 15.85
N TYR A 29 2.20 -8.12 15.88
CA TYR A 29 2.37 -7.22 14.74
C TYR A 29 3.82 -7.00 14.29
N PRO A 30 4.83 -6.88 15.18
CA PRO A 30 6.22 -6.71 14.73
C PRO A 30 6.71 -7.87 13.84
N LEU A 31 6.43 -9.11 14.23
CA LEU A 31 6.80 -10.30 13.45
C LEU A 31 6.01 -10.37 12.14
N ARG A 32 4.71 -10.09 12.17
CA ARG A 32 3.86 -10.08 10.97
C ARG A 32 4.25 -8.97 10.00
N LYS A 33 4.67 -7.80 10.50
CA LYS A 33 5.23 -6.71 9.70
C LYS A 33 6.49 -7.18 8.99
N LEU A 34 7.45 -7.78 9.71
CA LEU A 34 8.68 -8.28 9.12
C LEU A 34 8.39 -9.31 8.01
N ALA A 35 7.54 -10.29 8.29
CA ALA A 35 7.14 -11.30 7.30
C ALA A 35 6.49 -10.68 6.05
N PHE A 36 5.59 -9.72 6.24
CA PHE A 36 4.94 -9.04 5.13
C PHE A 36 5.93 -8.20 4.31
N TYR A 37 6.83 -7.47 4.95
CA TYR A 37 7.85 -6.67 4.26
C TYR A 37 8.81 -7.54 3.46
N SER A 38 9.31 -8.63 4.05
CA SER A 38 10.15 -9.61 3.34
C SER A 38 9.42 -10.26 2.17
N TYR A 39 8.12 -10.54 2.32
CA TYR A 39 7.30 -11.06 1.24
C TYR A 39 7.24 -10.07 0.07
N ILE A 40 6.87 -8.81 0.31
CA ILE A 40 6.77 -7.79 -0.74
C ILE A 40 8.14 -7.56 -1.41
N GLU A 41 9.21 -7.52 -0.63
CA GLU A 41 10.58 -7.37 -1.13
C GLU A 41 10.97 -8.52 -2.08
N GLY A 42 10.59 -9.75 -1.74
CA GLY A 42 10.81 -10.93 -2.58
C GLY A 42 10.06 -10.94 -3.91
N HIS A 43 9.04 -10.09 -4.08
CA HIS A 43 8.18 -10.03 -5.26
C HIS A 43 8.38 -8.76 -6.11
N ARG A 44 9.48 -8.01 -5.92
CA ARG A 44 9.75 -6.74 -6.64
C ARG A 44 9.55 -6.81 -8.16
N ALA A 45 10.01 -7.88 -8.81
CA ALA A 45 9.87 -8.03 -10.26
C ALA A 45 8.40 -8.07 -10.70
N LEU A 46 7.58 -8.85 -9.99
CA LEU A 46 6.14 -8.93 -10.22
C LEU A 46 5.45 -7.59 -9.93
N LEU A 47 5.86 -6.88 -8.87
CA LEU A 47 5.33 -5.55 -8.59
C LEU A 47 5.61 -4.59 -9.76
N ALA A 48 6.82 -4.60 -10.30
CA ALA A 48 7.18 -3.78 -11.46
C ALA A 48 6.31 -4.12 -12.69
N GLU A 49 6.03 -5.40 -12.93
CA GLU A 49 5.11 -5.82 -14.00
C GLU A 49 3.69 -5.32 -13.81
N VAL A 50 3.15 -5.44 -12.59
CA VAL A 50 1.79 -4.98 -12.27
C VAL A 50 1.68 -3.46 -12.36
N ILE A 51 2.68 -2.74 -11.84
CA ILE A 51 2.73 -1.27 -11.93
C ILE A 51 2.81 -0.84 -13.40
N ALA A 52 3.72 -1.42 -14.17
CA ALA A 52 3.88 -1.12 -15.60
C ALA A 52 2.59 -1.37 -16.38
N HIS A 53 1.87 -2.45 -16.06
CA HIS A 53 0.56 -2.76 -16.65
C HIS A 53 -0.47 -1.64 -16.37
N HIS A 54 -0.58 -1.19 -15.12
CA HIS A 54 -1.51 -0.12 -14.76
C HIS A 54 -1.13 1.24 -15.37
N LEU A 55 0.17 1.48 -15.59
CA LEU A 55 0.68 2.73 -16.16
C LEU A 55 0.83 2.72 -17.68
N GLY A 56 0.68 1.57 -18.33
CA GLY A 56 0.93 1.43 -19.77
C GLY A 56 2.41 1.59 -20.16
N THR A 57 3.35 1.29 -19.25
CA THR A 57 4.79 1.41 -19.47
C THR A 57 5.46 0.03 -19.51
N LYS A 58 6.80 -0.04 -19.61
CA LYS A 58 7.54 -1.30 -19.48
C LYS A 58 7.98 -1.51 -18.03
N PRO A 59 8.11 -2.76 -17.56
CA PRO A 59 8.64 -3.05 -16.22
C PRO A 59 10.04 -2.49 -16.00
N THR A 60 10.85 -2.37 -17.06
CA THR A 60 12.19 -1.75 -17.04
C THR A 60 12.18 -0.27 -16.70
N ASP A 61 11.03 0.38 -16.89
CA ASP A 61 10.85 1.81 -16.64
C ASP A 61 10.39 2.05 -15.19
N ILE A 62 10.16 0.99 -14.40
CA ILE A 62 9.66 1.09 -13.03
C ILE A 62 10.81 0.90 -12.03
N GLU A 63 11.07 1.94 -11.25
CA GLU A 63 12.07 1.92 -10.18
C GLU A 63 11.37 1.99 -8.82
N ILE A 64 11.23 0.84 -8.17
CA ILE A 64 10.63 0.73 -6.84
C ILE A 64 11.66 1.14 -5.78
N ALA A 65 11.30 2.06 -4.89
CA ALA A 65 12.19 2.55 -3.83
C ALA A 65 12.73 1.40 -2.95
N PRO A 66 13.94 1.56 -2.39
CA PRO A 66 14.52 0.58 -1.49
C PRO A 66 13.71 0.51 -0.18
N GLN A 67 13.79 -0.62 0.53
CA GLN A 67 12.88 -0.92 1.65
C GLN A 67 12.97 0.09 2.81
N GLU A 68 14.13 0.73 2.97
CA GLU A 68 14.39 1.76 3.97
C GLU A 68 13.50 2.99 3.79
N TRP A 69 12.99 3.21 2.58
CA TRP A 69 12.13 4.35 2.24
C TRP A 69 10.64 3.99 2.29
N TRP A 70 10.30 2.74 2.55
CA TRP A 70 8.91 2.33 2.70
C TRP A 70 8.32 2.90 3.98
N GLN A 71 7.11 3.44 3.87
CA GLN A 71 6.40 4.04 4.99
C GLN A 71 5.15 3.23 5.30
N HIS A 72 4.69 3.24 6.54
CA HIS A 72 3.41 2.64 6.86
C HIS A 72 2.63 3.49 7.85
N GLY A 73 1.32 3.53 7.65
CA GLY A 73 0.39 4.03 8.64
C GLY A 73 -0.11 2.92 9.55
N SER A 74 -1.29 3.15 10.12
CA SER A 74 -1.99 2.15 10.94
C SER A 74 -2.54 0.97 10.13
N PHE A 75 -2.87 1.17 8.87
CA PHE A 75 -3.58 0.16 8.05
C PHE A 75 -2.99 -0.07 6.67
N ASN A 76 -2.07 0.79 6.22
CA ASN A 76 -1.50 0.72 4.87
C ASN A 76 0.02 0.76 4.92
N LEU A 77 0.66 -0.07 4.10
CA LEU A 77 2.04 0.08 3.63
C LEU A 77 2.03 0.97 2.39
N VAL A 78 3.02 1.86 2.29
CA VAL A 78 3.23 2.77 1.17
C VAL A 78 4.65 2.58 0.65
N ILE A 79 4.77 2.31 -0.65
CA ILE A 79 6.02 2.04 -1.34
C ILE A 79 6.19 3.09 -2.43
N PRO A 80 7.12 4.04 -2.27
CA PRO A 80 7.43 5.01 -3.32
C PRO A 80 8.04 4.32 -4.54
N LEU A 81 7.79 4.87 -5.73
CA LEU A 81 8.41 4.43 -6.97
C LEU A 81 8.53 5.59 -7.96
N ASN A 82 9.49 5.44 -8.87
CA ASN A 82 9.72 6.35 -9.99
C ASN A 82 9.38 5.64 -11.30
N VAL A 83 8.93 6.42 -12.28
CA VAL A 83 8.63 5.94 -13.63
C VAL A 83 9.59 6.61 -14.61
N ASN A 84 10.62 5.90 -15.03
CA ASN A 84 11.68 6.39 -15.91
C ASN A 84 11.22 6.32 -17.38
N VAL A 85 10.31 7.23 -17.78
CA VAL A 85 9.86 7.36 -19.17
C VAL A 85 10.72 8.39 -19.89
N ASP A 86 11.12 8.11 -21.13
CA ASP A 86 11.82 9.04 -22.03
C ASP A 86 10.91 10.22 -22.40
N THR A 87 10.69 11.13 -21.47
CA THR A 87 9.99 12.39 -21.71
C THR A 87 11.03 13.50 -21.76
N ALA A 88 11.24 14.03 -22.97
CA ALA A 88 12.28 15.01 -23.29
C ALA A 88 12.34 16.25 -22.38
N HIS A 89 11.30 16.55 -21.57
CA HIS A 89 11.24 17.79 -20.77
C HIS A 89 10.41 17.73 -19.47
N SER A 90 10.25 16.60 -18.78
CA SER A 90 9.49 16.59 -17.50
C SER A 90 10.15 15.79 -16.38
N SER A 91 9.97 16.30 -15.16
CA SER A 91 10.32 15.62 -13.90
C SER A 91 9.85 14.17 -13.93
N VAL A 92 10.68 13.24 -13.44
CA VAL A 92 10.34 11.83 -13.28
C VAL A 92 9.00 11.73 -12.53
N PRO A 93 7.95 11.13 -13.11
CA PRO A 93 6.68 10.92 -12.42
C PRO A 93 6.93 10.14 -11.12
N HIS A 94 6.52 10.73 -10.00
CA HIS A 94 6.61 10.10 -8.69
C HIS A 94 5.29 9.45 -8.34
N ALA A 95 5.40 8.24 -7.83
CA ALA A 95 4.29 7.36 -7.66
C ALA A 95 4.35 6.60 -6.34
N ILE A 96 3.20 6.18 -5.80
CA ILE A 96 3.15 5.32 -4.63
C ILE A 96 2.31 4.06 -4.88
N LEU A 97 2.84 2.92 -4.49
CA LEU A 97 2.12 1.67 -4.38
C LEU A 97 1.61 1.54 -2.94
N ARG A 98 0.36 1.11 -2.76
CA ARG A 98 -0.27 0.99 -1.44
C ARG A 98 -0.75 -0.43 -1.21
N PHE A 99 -0.48 -0.97 -0.04
CA PHE A 99 -1.02 -2.26 0.37
C PHE A 99 -1.81 -2.11 1.67
N PRO A 100 -2.99 -2.72 1.81
CA PRO A 100 -3.55 -2.94 3.13
C PRO A 100 -2.59 -3.82 3.94
N LEU A 101 -2.48 -3.57 5.24
CA LEU A 101 -1.70 -4.39 6.15
C LEU A 101 -2.59 -5.56 6.62
N PRO A 102 -2.39 -6.81 6.14
CA PRO A 102 -3.32 -7.92 6.39
C PRO A 102 -3.49 -8.20 7.89
N TYR A 103 -2.41 -8.03 8.64
CA TYR A 103 -2.36 -8.19 10.10
C TYR A 103 -3.06 -7.07 10.89
N ARG A 104 -3.51 -5.99 10.22
CA ARG A 104 -4.25 -4.87 10.83
C ARG A 104 -5.72 -4.83 10.44
N VAL A 105 -6.09 -5.47 9.34
CA VAL A 105 -7.48 -5.55 8.86
C VAL A 105 -8.16 -6.86 9.24
N GLY A 106 -7.45 -7.78 9.91
CA GLY A 106 -8.02 -9.03 10.38
C GLY A 106 -8.18 -10.09 9.28
N GLU A 107 -7.38 -10.00 8.20
CA GLU A 107 -7.44 -10.89 7.04
C GLU A 107 -7.42 -12.38 7.41
N VAL A 108 -6.53 -12.76 8.34
CA VAL A 108 -6.41 -14.16 8.78
C VAL A 108 -7.69 -14.67 9.46
N ALA A 109 -8.41 -13.81 10.17
CA ALA A 109 -9.64 -14.19 10.86
C ALA A 109 -10.86 -14.12 9.93
N ASN A 110 -10.86 -13.20 8.97
CA ASN A 110 -11.93 -12.98 8.01
C ASN A 110 -11.30 -12.71 6.63
N PRO A 111 -11.06 -13.77 5.83
CA PRO A 111 -10.52 -13.62 4.49
C PRO A 111 -11.39 -12.70 3.62
N GLY A 112 -10.75 -11.84 2.82
CA GLY A 112 -11.40 -10.83 1.98
C GLY A 112 -11.49 -9.44 2.62
N ASN A 113 -11.13 -9.27 3.89
CA ASN A 113 -11.12 -7.94 4.54
C ASN A 113 -10.18 -6.95 3.85
N SER A 114 -9.06 -7.43 3.31
CA SER A 114 -8.10 -6.63 2.55
C SER A 114 -8.70 -6.15 1.24
N ASP A 115 -9.39 -7.03 0.52
CA ASP A 115 -10.09 -6.70 -0.75
C ASP A 115 -11.24 -5.73 -0.50
N GLU A 116 -12.06 -5.97 0.53
CA GLU A 116 -13.15 -5.07 0.93
C GLU A 116 -12.63 -3.67 1.26
N LYS A 117 -11.51 -3.60 2.00
CA LYS A 117 -10.84 -2.33 2.28
C LYS A 117 -10.39 -1.63 1.00
N LEU A 118 -9.80 -2.35 0.05
CA LEU A 118 -9.35 -1.76 -1.21
C LEU A 118 -10.50 -1.27 -2.06
N ASN A 119 -11.57 -2.07 -2.19
CA ASN A 119 -12.77 -1.67 -2.90
C ASN A 119 -13.38 -0.39 -2.31
N CYS A 120 -13.47 -0.29 -0.99
CA CYS A 120 -13.93 0.92 -0.30
C CYS A 120 -13.04 2.14 -0.60
N GLU A 121 -11.71 1.98 -0.54
CA GLU A 121 -10.75 3.06 -0.83
C GLU A 121 -10.89 3.50 -2.30
N ALA A 122 -10.93 2.56 -3.25
CA ALA A 122 -11.08 2.83 -4.68
C ALA A 122 -12.42 3.51 -5.01
N ALA A 123 -13.53 3.03 -4.46
CA ALA A 123 -14.85 3.64 -4.63
C ALA A 123 -14.90 5.07 -4.08
N THR A 124 -14.21 5.33 -2.96
CA THR A 124 -14.10 6.68 -2.39
C THR A 124 -13.35 7.63 -3.32
N TYR A 125 -12.22 7.20 -3.88
CA TYR A 125 -11.48 7.98 -4.89
C TYR A 125 -12.36 8.29 -6.11
N ALA A 126 -13.00 7.27 -6.69
CA ALA A 126 -13.87 7.46 -7.86
C ALA A 126 -15.03 8.41 -7.57
N TRP A 127 -15.65 8.31 -6.39
CA TRP A 127 -16.73 9.20 -5.99
C TRP A 127 -16.24 10.64 -5.81
N LEU A 128 -15.11 10.85 -5.14
CA LEU A 128 -14.54 12.19 -4.94
C LEU A 128 -14.14 12.84 -6.26
N GLU A 129 -13.55 12.09 -7.19
CA GLU A 129 -13.21 12.62 -8.52
C GLU A 129 -14.45 13.06 -9.31
N ALA A 130 -15.53 12.28 -9.24
CA ALA A 130 -16.77 12.59 -9.96
C ALA A 130 -17.56 13.74 -9.31
N ASN A 131 -17.56 13.84 -7.97
CA ASN A 131 -18.47 14.74 -7.25
C ASN A 131 -17.78 15.96 -6.62
N CYS A 132 -16.45 15.93 -6.47
CA CYS A 132 -15.67 16.96 -5.78
C CYS A 132 -14.39 17.34 -6.57
N PRO A 133 -14.49 17.70 -7.87
CA PRO A 133 -13.31 17.91 -8.73
C PRO A 133 -12.43 19.09 -8.30
N SER A 134 -12.94 20.01 -7.48
CA SER A 134 -12.16 21.13 -6.92
C SER A 134 -11.32 20.75 -5.70
N VAL A 135 -11.55 19.57 -5.10
CA VAL A 135 -10.76 19.10 -3.95
C VAL A 135 -9.48 18.47 -4.48
N PRO A 136 -8.30 19.00 -4.11
CA PRO A 136 -7.04 18.44 -4.57
C PRO A 136 -6.77 17.12 -3.85
N ILE A 137 -7.02 16.01 -4.54
CA ILE A 137 -6.71 14.66 -4.07
C ILE A 137 -5.70 13.98 -5.00
N PRO A 138 -4.90 13.01 -4.50
CA PRO A 138 -4.11 12.13 -5.35
C PRO A 138 -4.96 11.42 -6.40
N LYS A 139 -4.36 11.12 -7.55
CA LYS A 139 -5.02 10.39 -8.64
C LYS A 139 -4.91 8.89 -8.43
N LEU A 140 -6.04 8.20 -8.54
CA LEU A 140 -6.09 6.73 -8.53
C LEU A 140 -5.98 6.23 -9.98
N TYR A 141 -4.90 5.54 -10.31
CA TYR A 141 -4.67 5.05 -11.67
C TYR A 141 -5.03 3.59 -11.85
N GLY A 142 -5.17 2.84 -10.78
CA GLY A 142 -5.62 1.47 -10.85
C GLY A 142 -5.59 0.81 -9.50
N PHE A 143 -6.17 -0.38 -9.41
CA PHE A 143 -6.11 -1.24 -8.25
C PHE A 143 -6.22 -2.71 -8.65
N GLY A 144 -5.74 -3.58 -7.76
CA GLY A 144 -5.79 -5.03 -7.91
C GLY A 144 -6.28 -5.70 -6.63
N LEU A 145 -7.08 -6.76 -6.79
CA LEU A 145 -7.65 -7.55 -5.71
C LEU A 145 -6.98 -8.93 -5.63
N SER A 146 -7.17 -9.62 -4.50
CA SER A 146 -6.64 -10.98 -4.29
C SER A 146 -7.14 -11.99 -5.35
N THR A 147 -8.32 -11.74 -5.92
CA THR A 147 -8.93 -12.54 -6.99
C THR A 147 -8.29 -12.35 -8.37
N ASN A 148 -7.15 -11.65 -8.45
CA ASN A 148 -6.46 -11.26 -9.68
C ASN A 148 -7.28 -10.34 -10.61
N GLN A 149 -8.39 -9.78 -10.10
CA GLN A 149 -9.11 -8.69 -10.76
C GLN A 149 -8.25 -7.42 -10.71
N ARG A 150 -8.14 -6.74 -11.86
CA ARG A 150 -7.35 -5.52 -12.03
C ARG A 150 -8.18 -4.49 -12.76
N VAL A 151 -8.18 -3.26 -12.26
CA VAL A 151 -8.85 -2.12 -12.88
C VAL A 151 -7.81 -1.03 -13.08
N SER A 152 -7.74 -0.47 -14.28
CA SER A 152 -6.86 0.66 -14.62
C SER A 152 -7.72 1.86 -15.06
N ALA A 153 -7.32 3.05 -14.67
CA ALA A 153 -7.87 4.30 -15.19
C ALA A 153 -7.41 4.50 -16.64
N LEU A 154 -8.24 5.15 -17.45
CA LEU A 154 -8.07 5.22 -18.91
C LEU A 154 -6.95 6.15 -19.41
N ALA A 155 -6.24 6.90 -18.54
CA ALA A 155 -5.13 7.75 -18.96
C ALA A 155 -4.08 7.97 -17.86
N PHE A 156 -2.81 7.68 -18.17
CA PHE A 156 -1.65 8.11 -17.37
C PHE A 156 -1.22 9.53 -17.80
N GLU A 157 -1.25 10.51 -16.90
CA GLU A 157 -0.72 11.86 -17.15
C GLU A 157 0.51 12.12 -16.25
N SER A 158 1.67 12.34 -16.88
CA SER A 158 2.98 12.50 -16.22
C SER A 158 3.10 13.71 -15.28
N SER A 159 2.10 14.59 -15.25
CA SER A 159 2.06 15.83 -14.47
C SER A 159 1.47 15.69 -13.05
N SER A 160 0.93 14.52 -12.68
CA SER A 160 0.23 14.34 -11.40
C SER A 160 1.17 13.87 -10.27
N PRO A 161 1.16 14.52 -9.09
CA PRO A 161 2.22 14.34 -8.08
C PRO A 161 2.04 13.13 -7.13
N SER A 162 1.05 12.27 -7.31
CA SER A 162 0.83 11.10 -6.44
C SER A 162 -0.01 10.02 -7.13
N LEU A 163 0.64 8.94 -7.58
CA LEU A 163 0.04 7.70 -8.08
C LEU A 163 -0.37 6.81 -6.89
N ILE A 164 -1.54 6.17 -6.93
CA ILE A 164 -1.87 5.08 -6.00
C ILE A 164 -2.24 3.84 -6.81
N ILE A 165 -1.55 2.72 -6.55
CA ILE A 165 -1.99 1.39 -6.98
C ILE A 165 -2.20 0.56 -5.71
N PRO A 166 -3.45 0.37 -5.25
CA PRO A 166 -3.77 -0.54 -4.19
C PRO A 166 -3.69 -1.99 -4.70
N LEU A 167 -2.88 -2.84 -4.07
CA LEU A 167 -2.80 -4.28 -4.39
C LEU A 167 -3.11 -5.12 -3.14
N VAL A 168 -3.92 -6.17 -3.30
CA VAL A 168 -3.93 -7.34 -2.39
C VAL A 168 -3.39 -8.52 -3.19
N HIS A 169 -2.64 -9.41 -2.56
CA HIS A 169 -2.01 -10.50 -3.29
C HIS A 169 -2.36 -11.89 -2.75
N GLU A 170 -2.84 -12.71 -3.68
CA GLU A 170 -2.42 -14.09 -3.95
C GLU A 170 -2.07 -14.27 -5.45
N CYS A 171 -1.08 -13.56 -6.00
CA CYS A 171 -0.37 -14.02 -7.20
C CYS A 171 0.89 -14.86 -6.87
#